data_AF-A0AAE4NN19-F1
#
_entry.id   AF-A0AAE4NN19-F1
#
_cell.length_a   1.000
_cell.length_b   1.000
_cell.length_c   1.000
_cell.angle_alpha   90.00
_cell.angle_beta   90.00
_cell.angle_gamma   90.00
#
_symmetry.space_group_name_H-M   'P 1'
#
loop_
_entity.id
_entity.type
_entity.pdbx_description
1 polymer ?
#
loop_
_entity_poly.entity_id
_entity_poly.type
_entity_poly.pdbx_seq_one_letter_code
_entity_poly.pdbx_strand_id
1 'polypeptide(L)' 'MKYKIGQLANRYKGIIGTVIAENKAGILVRFNGSQQLYFKEEELKACKK' A
#
# COMPACT_ATOMS: atom_id res chain seq x y z
N MET A 1 1.55 -12.68 5.32
CA MET A 1 1.40 -11.69 4.23
C MET A 1 -0.05 -11.28 4.16
N LYS A 2 -0.37 -10.09 4.68
CA LYS A 2 -1.74 -9.57 4.75
C LYS A 2 -2.16 -8.81 3.48
N TYR A 3 -1.17 -8.33 2.72
CA TYR A 3 -1.37 -7.60 1.47
C TYR A 3 -0.85 -8.42 0.29
N LYS A 4 -1.61 -8.43 -0.80
CA LYS A 4 -1.19 -9.02 -2.08
C LYS A 4 -0.64 -7.92 -2.99
N ILE A 5 0.38 -8.24 -3.78
CA ILE A 5 0.82 -7.37 -4.87
C ILE A 5 -0.36 -7.16 -5.81
N GLY A 6 -0.62 -5.90 -6.20
CA GLY A 6 -1.79 -5.49 -6.97
C GLY A 6 -3.03 -5.18 -6.13
N GLN A 7 -2.97 -5.35 -4.80
CA GLN A 7 -4.07 -4.97 -3.91
C GLN A 7 -4.12 -3.45 -3.69
N LEU A 8 -5.33 -2.91 -3.61
CA LEU A 8 -5.55 -1.53 -3.21
C LEU A 8 -5.33 -1.37 -1.71
N ALA A 9 -4.43 -0.46 -1.34
CA ALA A 9 -4.15 -0.10 0.04
C ALA A 9 -4.41 1.40 0.22
N ASN A 10 -5.13 1.74 1.28
CA ASN A 10 -5.48 3.12 1.60
C ASN A 10 -4.65 3.58 2.80
N ARG A 11 -3.96 4.71 2.66
CA ARG A 11 -3.36 5.40 3.79
C ARG A 11 -4.45 6.18 4.50
N TYR A 12 -4.55 6.04 5.83
CA TYR A 12 -5.47 6.83 6.66
C TYR A 12 -5.56 8.28 6.15
N LYS A 13 -6.78 8.73 5.82
CA LYS A 13 -7.17 9.98 5.09
C LYS A 13 -7.48 9.86 3.59
N GLY A 14 -7.69 8.65 3.06
CA GLY A 14 -8.35 8.47 1.77
C GLY A 14 -7.44 8.46 0.54
N ILE A 15 -6.12 8.36 0.75
CA ILE A 15 -5.17 8.22 -0.35
C ILE A 15 -5.07 6.74 -0.70
N ILE A 16 -5.70 6.36 -1.80
CA ILE A 16 -5.69 4.98 -2.31
C ILE A 16 -4.46 4.80 -3.21
N GLY A 17 -3.68 3.77 -2.94
CA GLY A 17 -2.56 3.33 -3.76
C GLY A 17 -2.61 1.84 -4.02
N THR A 18 -1.69 1.37 -4.86
CA THR A 18 -1.56 -0.06 -5.20
C THR A 18 -0.29 -0.61 -4.58
N VAL A 19 -0.40 -1.73 -3.86
CA VAL A 19 0.76 -2.46 -3.33
C VAL A 19 1.54 -3.04 -4.50
N ILE A 20 2.82 -2.71 -4.62
CA ILE A 20 3.71 -3.18 -5.69
C ILE A 20 4.83 -4.07 -5.18
N ALA A 21 5.18 -3.99 -3.89
CA ALA A 21 6.13 -4.90 -3.25
C ALA A 21 5.88 -4.98 -1.74
N GLU A 22 6.31 -6.06 -1.11
CA GLU A 22 6.38 -6.23 0.35
C GLU A 22 7.77 -6.79 0.68
N ASN A 23 8.47 -6.17 1.63
CA ASN A 23 9.78 -6.62 2.09
C ASN A 23 9.93 -6.39 3.61
N LYS A 24 11.11 -6.71 4.16
CA LYS A 24 11.39 -6.52 5.60
C LYS A 24 11.27 -5.05 6.08
N ALA A 25 11.40 -4.07 5.17
CA ALA A 25 11.26 -2.66 5.50
C ALA A 25 9.78 -2.21 5.52
N GLY A 26 8.88 -2.95 4.87
CA GLY A 26 7.44 -2.69 4.86
C GLY A 26 6.79 -2.98 3.51
N ILE A 27 5.67 -2.31 3.26
CA ILE A 27 4.83 -2.47 2.08
C ILE A 27 5.05 -1.27 1.17
N LEU A 28 5.55 -1.50 -0.04
CA LEU A 28 5.73 -0.48 -1.06
C LEU A 28 4.42 -0.26 -1.80
N VAL A 29 3.91 0.97 -1.72
CA VAL A 29 2.66 1.37 -2.35
C VAL A 29 2.93 2.46 -3.39
N ARG A 30 2.38 2.28 -4.59
CA ARG A 30 2.37 3.29 -5.65
C ARG A 30 1.11 4.14 -5.56
N PHE A 31 1.27 5.47 -5.57
CA PHE A 31 0.20 6.46 -5.64
C PHE A 31 0.33 7.32 -6.89
N ASN A 32 -0.80 7.84 -7.37
CA ASN A 32 -0.86 8.85 -8.43
C ASN A 32 0.00 8.53 -9.67
N GLY A 33 0.15 7.24 -10.01
CA GLY A 33 0.92 6.77 -11.16
C GLY A 33 2.45 6.76 -11.02
N SER A 34 3.04 7.65 -10.21
CA SER A 34 4.50 7.85 -10.16
C SER A 34 5.11 7.77 -8.75
N GLN A 35 4.38 8.16 -7.72
CA GLN A 35 4.91 8.21 -6.36
C GLN A 35 4.96 6.82 -5.75
N GLN A 36 6.07 6.47 -5.09
CA GLN A 36 6.26 5.18 -4.42
C GLN A 36 6.77 5.42 -3.00
N LEU A 37 6.07 4.87 -2.01
CA LEU A 37 6.41 5.04 -0.60
C LEU A 37 6.26 3.71 0.13
N TYR A 38 7.15 3.48 1.08
CA TYR A 38 7.05 2.36 2.01
C TYR A 38 6.16 2.73 3.20
N PHE A 39 5.32 1.79 3.61
CA PHE A 39 4.47 1.91 4.79
C PHE A 39 4.60 0.67 5.67
N LYS A 40 4.39 0.86 6.96
CA LYS A 40 4.17 -0.25 7.88
C LYS A 40 2.76 -0.82 7.68
N GLU A 41 2.58 -2.08 8.09
CA GLU A 41 1.28 -2.76 7.99
C GLU A 41 0.16 -1.99 8.71
N GLU A 42 0.49 -1.37 9.85
CA GLU A 42 -0.42 -0.61 10.71
C GLU A 42 -0.86 0.73 10.10
N GLU A 43 -0.09 1.28 9.15
CA GLU A 43 -0.38 2.55 8.49
C GLU A 43 -1.34 2.40 7.32
N LEU A 44 -1.48 1.17 6.82
CA LEU A 44 -2.31 0.83 5.68
C LEU A 44 -3.60 0.16 6.13
N LYS A 45 -4.67 0.49 5.41
CA LYS A 45 -5.93 -0.23 5.50
C LYS A 45 -6.20 -0.89 4.14
N ALA A 46 -6.35 -2.20 4.14
CA ALA A 46 -6.75 -2.94 2.96
C ALA A 46 -8.09 -2.41 2.45
N CYS A 47 -8.11 -1.93 1.20
CA CYS A 47 -9.33 -1.49 0.56
C CYS A 47 -9.89 -2.67 -0.23
N LYS A 48 -11.17 -3.01 -0.03
CA LYS A 48 -11.88 -3.90 -0.97
C LYS A 48 -12.17 -3.08 -2.23
N LYS A 49 -12.02 -3.75 -3.37
CA LYS A 49 -12.29 -3.20 -4.70
C LYS A 49 -13.77 -2.87 -4.85
#